data_AF-A0A7C1LTR5-F1
#
_entry.id   AF-A0A7C1LTR5-F1
#
_cell.length_a   1.000
_cell.length_b   1.000
_cell.length_c   1.000
_cell.angle_alpha   90.00
_cell.angle_beta   90.00
_cell.angle_gamma   90.00
#
_symmetry.space_group_name_H-M   'P 1'
#
loop_
_entity.id
_entity.type
_entity.pdbx_description
1 polymer ?
#
loop_
_entity_poly.entity_id
_entity_poly.type
_entity_poly.pdbx_seq_one_letter_code
_entity_poly.pdbx_strand_id
1 'polypeptide(L)' 'MQKNYSNLLLIASILASLVGILVFVYLFVLDFNIFWFIFWPMIFALYQSPAVYLFWLWKKQKRK' A
#
# COMPACT_ATOMS: atom_id res chain seq x y z
N MET A 1 9.56 -5.78 -21.87
CA MET A 1 8.58 -4.71 -21.58
C MET A 1 9.34 -3.39 -21.48
N GLN A 2 8.87 -2.31 -22.12
CA GLN A 2 9.60 -1.03 -22.13
C GLN A 2 9.89 -0.59 -20.69
N LYS A 3 11.13 -0.16 -20.45
CA LYS A 3 11.68 0.32 -19.16
C LYS A 3 10.72 1.29 -18.43
N ASN A 4 9.93 2.04 -19.19
CA ASN A 4 8.92 2.98 -18.73
C ASN A 4 7.81 2.32 -17.91
N TYR A 5 7.28 1.15 -18.31
CA TYR A 5 6.22 0.47 -17.56
C TYR A 5 6.70 -0.05 -16.20
N SER A 6 7.96 -0.49 -16.13
CA SER A 6 8.57 -0.94 -14.88
C SER A 6 8.75 0.23 -13.90
N ASN A 7 9.15 1.41 -14.37
CA ASN A 7 9.24 2.60 -13.52
C ASN A 7 7.86 3.09 -13.07
N LEU A 8 6.85 3.07 -13.95
CA LEU A 8 5.49 3.45 -13.60
C LEU A 8 4.89 2.55 -12.52
N LEU A 9 5.13 1.23 -12.58
CA LEU A 9 4.68 0.29 -11.54
C LEU A 9 5.34 0.55 -10.18
N LEU A 10 6.62 0.92 -10.19
CA LEU A 10 7.33 1.27 -8.97
C LEU A 10 6.74 2.55 -8.37
N ILE A 11 6.57 3.59 -9.18
CA ILE A 11 5.93 4.85 -8.74
C ILE A 11 4.52 4.58 -8.22
N ALA A 12 3.73 3.77 -8.92
CA ALA A 12 2.38 3.39 -8.50
C ALA A 12 2.37 2.65 -7.15
N SER A 13 3.34 1.77 -6.90
CA SER A 13 3.46 1.08 -5.60
C SER A 13 3.77 2.05 -4.45
N ILE A 14 4.64 3.04 -4.68
CA ILE A 14 4.98 4.07 -3.69
C ILE A 14 3.75 4.95 -3.42
N LEU A 15 3.08 5.43 -4.46
CA LEU A 15 1.86 6.25 -4.32
C LEU A 15 0.74 5.47 -3.61
N ALA A 16 0.53 4.20 -3.97
CA ALA A 16 -0.45 3.35 -3.30
C ALA A 16 -0.12 3.16 -1.82
N SER A 17 1.17 3.03 -1.47
CA SER A 17 1.59 2.92 -0.06
C SER A 17 1.33 4.21 0.70
N LEU A 18 1.71 5.37 0.13
CA LEU A 18 1.45 6.68 0.72
C LEU A 18 -0.04 6.94 0.94
N VAL A 19 -0.87 6.63 -0.07
CA VAL A 19 -2.33 6.73 0.05
C VAL A 19 -2.84 5.79 1.13
N GLY A 20 -2.35 4.54 1.19
CA GLY A 20 -2.72 3.59 2.23
C GLY A 20 -2.39 4.09 3.64
N ILE A 21 -1.24 4.71 3.85
CA ILE A 21 -0.87 5.34 5.14
C ILE A 21 -1.79 6.52 5.44
N LEU A 22 -2.02 7.41 4.48
CA LEU A 22 -2.86 8.60 4.66
C LEU A 22 -4.31 8.23 5.01
N VAL A 23 -4.89 7.28 4.28
CA VAL A 23 -6.26 6.78 4.54
C VAL A 23 -6.31 6.08 5.90
N PHE A 24 -5.30 5.28 6.23
CA PHE A 24 -5.20 4.64 7.55
C PHE A 24 -5.19 5.69 8.66
N VAL A 25 -4.30 6.68 8.61
CA VAL A 25 -4.18 7.74 9.63
C VAL A 25 -5.46 8.56 9.71
N TYR A 26 -6.04 8.96 8.57
CA TYR A 26 -7.27 9.74 8.52
C TYR A 26 -8.42 9.03 9.25
N LEU A 27 -8.65 7.75 8.92
CA LEU A 27 -9.72 6.96 9.55
C LEU A 27 -9.41 6.61 11.01
N PHE A 28 -8.15 6.31 11.31
CA PHE A 28 -7.72 5.93 12.64
C PHE A 28 -7.79 7.08 13.64
N VAL A 29 -7.49 8.31 13.21
CA VAL A 29 -7.51 9.51 14.06
C VAL A 29 -8.92 10.06 14.26
N LEU A 30 -9.80 9.95 13.25
CA LEU A 30 -11.17 10.49 13.32
C LEU A 30 -12.03 9.79 14.38
N ASP A 31 -11.94 8.47 14.51
CA ASP A 31 -12.82 7.68 15.38
C ASP A 31 -12.03 6.71 16.30
N PHE A 32 -10.91 7.18 16.85
CA PHE A 32 -10.01 6.33 17.65
C PHE A 32 -10.71 5.75 18.89
N ASN A 33 -10.74 4.41 19.01
CA ASN A 33 -11.22 3.69 20.19
C ASN A 33 -10.37 2.42 20.46
N ILE A 34 -10.63 1.73 21.58
CA ILE A 34 -9.85 0.54 21.96
C ILE A 34 -9.96 -0.60 20.94
N PHE A 35 -11.09 -0.72 20.24
CA PHE A 35 -11.28 -1.72 19.19
C PHE A 35 -10.43 -1.37 17.96
N TRP A 36 -10.36 -0.10 17.57
CA TRP A 36 -9.45 0.36 16.53
C TRP A 36 -7.99 0.03 16.87
N PHE A 37 -7.58 0.19 18.12
CA PHE A 37 -6.23 -0.20 18.56
C PHE A 37 -5.98 -1.71 18.47
N ILE A 38 -6.99 -2.56 18.65
CA ILE A 38 -6.84 -4.02 18.50
C ILE A 38 -6.76 -4.39 17.01
N PHE A 39 -7.60 -3.78 16.17
CA PHE A 39 -7.70 -4.10 14.75
C PHE A 39 -6.70 -3.34 13.86
N TRP A 40 -5.99 -2.34 14.41
CA TRP A 40 -5.04 -1.50 13.69
C TRP A 40 -4.05 -2.27 12.79
N PRO A 41 -3.46 -3.43 13.19
CA PRO A 41 -2.46 -4.10 12.36
C PRO A 41 -3.12 -4.74 11.13
N MET A 42 -4.33 -5.28 11.30
CA MET A 42 -5.10 -5.89 10.22
C MET A 42 -5.57 -4.82 9.24
N ILE A 43 -6.12 -3.72 9.75
CA ILE A 43 -6.59 -2.60 8.93
C ILE A 43 -5.41 -2.00 8.15
N PHE A 44 -4.26 -1.78 8.81
CA PHE A 44 -3.04 -1.31 8.17
C PHE A 44 -2.57 -2.26 7.06
N ALA A 45 -2.55 -3.56 7.32
CA ALA A 45 -2.18 -4.57 6.32
C ALA A 45 -3.13 -4.56 5.11
N LEU A 46 -4.43 -4.38 5.32
CA LEU A 46 -5.42 -4.27 4.23
C LEU A 46 -5.17 -3.04 3.37
N TYR A 47 -4.92 -1.87 3.97
CA TYR A 47 -4.62 -0.64 3.21
C TYR A 47 -3.27 -0.69 2.50
N GLN A 48 -2.30 -1.46 3.00
CA GLN A 48 -1.00 -1.66 2.33
C GLN A 48 -1.01 -2.79 1.29
N SER A 49 -2.01 -3.68 1.32
CA SER A 49 -2.10 -4.81 0.38
C SER A 49 -2.01 -4.42 -1.10
N PRO A 50 -2.60 -3.30 -1.60
CA PRO A 50 -2.48 -2.92 -3.00
C PRO A 50 -1.06 -2.48 -3.35
N ALA A 51 -0.37 -1.79 -2.43
CA ALA A 51 1.01 -1.35 -2.63
C ALA A 51 1.97 -2.54 -2.72
N VAL A 52 1.80 -3.52 -1.83
CA VAL A 52 2.59 -4.76 -1.84
C VAL A 52 2.34 -5.56 -3.11
N TYR A 53 1.09 -5.64 -3.57
CA TYR A 53 0.74 -6.31 -4.82
C TYR A 53 1.42 -5.66 -6.04
N LEU A 54 1.36 -4.34 -6.16
CA LEU A 54 2.01 -3.60 -7.25
C LEU A 54 3.53 -3.77 -7.23
N PHE A 55 4.14 -3.74 -6.05
CA PHE A 55 5.57 -3.99 -5.89
C PHE A 55 5.96 -5.43 -6.26
N TRP A 56 5.13 -6.41 -5.87
CA TRP A 56 5.35 -7.81 -6.24
C TRP A 56 5.26 -8.00 -7.77
N LEU A 57 4.28 -7.38 -8.42
CA LEU A 57 4.13 -7.41 -9.88
C LEU A 57 5.36 -6.82 -10.58
N TRP A 58 5.84 -5.67 -10.09
CA TRP A 58 7.09 -5.06 -10.56
C TRP A 58 8.29 -6.01 -10.42
N LYS A 59 8.45 -6.64 -9.25
CA LYS A 59 9.55 -7.58 -8.98
C LYS A 59 9.49 -8.80 -9.91
N LYS A 60 8.28 -9.31 -10.19
CA LYS A 60 8.06 -10.42 -11.12
C LYS A 60 8.42 -10.04 -12.57
N GLN A 61 8.15 -8.79 -12.97
CA GLN A 61 8.54 -8.30 -14.29
C GLN A 61 10.04 -8.08 -14.45
N LYS A 62 10.77 -7.72 -13.38
CA LYS A 62 12.23 -7.58 -13.42
C LYS A 62 13.01 -8.89 -13.40
N ARG A 63 12.39 -9.98 -12.93
CA ARG A 63 13.01 -11.33 -12.88
C ARG A 63 12.82 -12.13 -14.16
N LYS A 64 11.98 -11.65 -15.08
CA LYS A 64 11.85 -12.16 -16.45
C LYS A 64 12.75 -11.35 -17.37
#